data_AF-U9T8V6-F1
#
_entry.id   AF-U9T8V6-F1
#
_cell.length_a   1.000
_cell.length_b   1.000
_cell.length_c   1.000
_cell.angle_alpha   90.00
_cell.angle_beta   90.00
_cell.angle_gamma   90.00
#
_symmetry.space_group_name_H-M   'P 1'
#
loop_
_entity.id
_entity.type
_entity.pdbx_description
1 polymer ?
#
loop_
_entity_poly.entity_id
_entity_poly.type
_entity_poly.pdbx_seq_one_letter_code
_entity_poly.pdbx_strand_id
1 'polypeptide(L)'
;MHVEITSYGIKVTATDGIGSSQPKNLKPVNDEKGNVSYYQRFTNKDQRAEHWLQRLGKALADYLRKYGKMNISKENEKLVDFPEGYVLYQHNKEYKDNTKSRHDRYLYGAYKFRSPKEFEPHLIWLVSGQVNNCKCVYCNNSSRGINNGKRKESTLEKTINDRSTKKIKNDSEAKKIEVENVNKPKFAKTLYRRGEIVMVNLNKTGKAHHTELIRNSSDENDISIFYWPGVILETSKVPITDNMSDDTASANSDGCGIIYKAYYKIHLLELSEVIQVDRKTLLPWLACKKEIPKSFINNNKLGKYDLNLFFSFFFKKKI
;
A
#
# COMPACT_ATOMS: atom_id res chain seq x y z
N MET A 1 2.06 -3.51 -13.56
CA MET A 1 1.95 -2.07 -13.20
C MET A 1 0.58 -1.60 -13.65
N HIS A 2 -0.05 -0.68 -12.93
CA HIS A 2 -1.44 -0.29 -13.16
C HIS A 2 -1.52 0.99 -13.99
N VAL A 3 -1.02 0.88 -15.23
CA VAL A 3 -1.01 1.95 -16.24
C VAL A 3 -1.29 1.38 -17.62
N GLU A 4 -1.96 2.17 -18.44
CA GLU A 4 -2.13 2.00 -19.87
C GLU A 4 -1.46 3.20 -20.57
N ILE A 5 -0.63 2.96 -21.58
CA ILE A 5 -0.05 4.02 -22.41
C ILE A 5 -0.97 4.21 -23.62
N THR A 6 -1.46 5.44 -23.81
CA THR A 6 -2.37 5.79 -24.90
C THR A 6 -1.75 6.86 -25.80
N SER A 7 -2.32 7.09 -26.98
CA SER A 7 -1.98 8.21 -27.87
C SER A 7 -2.26 9.60 -27.28
N TYR A 8 -2.92 9.68 -26.12
CA TYR A 8 -3.22 10.93 -25.41
C TYR A 8 -2.38 11.12 -24.13
N GLY A 9 -1.54 10.14 -23.76
CA GLY A 9 -0.75 10.12 -22.53
C GLY A 9 -0.95 8.86 -21.69
N ILE A 10 -0.57 8.94 -20.41
CA ILE A 10 -0.62 7.83 -19.45
C ILE A 10 -1.98 7.79 -18.75
N LYS A 11 -2.71 6.69 -18.86
CA LYS A 11 -3.92 6.41 -18.07
C LYS A 11 -3.54 5.50 -16.90
N VAL A 12 -4.05 5.80 -15.70
CA VAL A 12 -3.79 5.02 -14.47
C VAL A 12 -5.00 4.16 -14.14
N THR A 13 -4.78 2.88 -13.85
CA THR A 13 -5.85 1.87 -13.66
C THR A 13 -5.98 1.36 -12.23
N ALA A 14 -5.19 1.89 -11.28
CA ALA A 14 -5.35 1.63 -9.85
C ALA A 14 -5.75 2.91 -9.11
N THR A 15 -6.62 2.76 -8.11
CA THR A 15 -7.04 3.86 -7.24
C THR A 15 -7.36 3.38 -5.83
N ASP A 16 -7.24 4.28 -4.87
CA ASP A 16 -7.79 4.22 -3.51
C ASP A 16 -8.77 5.38 -3.23
N GLY A 17 -9.16 6.15 -4.25
CA GLY A 17 -10.02 7.33 -4.14
C GLY A 17 -11.53 7.05 -4.19
N ILE A 18 -11.97 5.82 -4.49
CA ILE A 18 -13.38 5.44 -4.55
C ILE A 18 -14.01 5.54 -3.14
N GLY A 19 -15.20 6.14 -3.05
CA GLY A 19 -15.89 6.37 -1.76
C GLY A 19 -15.28 7.48 -0.90
N SER A 20 -14.27 8.22 -1.38
CA SER A 20 -13.60 9.27 -0.61
C SER A 20 -14.48 10.50 -0.35
N SER A 21 -14.27 11.13 0.81
CA SER A 21 -15.06 12.28 1.27
C SER A 21 -14.76 13.55 0.47
N GLN A 22 -15.73 14.02 -0.32
CA GLN A 22 -15.65 15.21 -1.16
C GLN A 22 -16.06 16.49 -0.38
N PRO A 23 -15.59 17.69 -0.79
CA PRO A 23 -15.96 18.93 -0.12
C PRO A 23 -17.46 19.25 -0.30
N LYS A 24 -18.16 19.49 0.82
CA LYS A 24 -19.61 19.78 0.83
C LYS A 24 -19.95 21.21 0.39
N ASN A 25 -19.10 22.19 0.70
CA ASN A 25 -19.36 23.61 0.49
C ASN A 25 -19.06 24.02 -0.97
N LEU A 26 -19.90 23.57 -1.91
CA LEU A 26 -19.73 23.81 -3.36
C LEU A 26 -20.31 25.14 -3.87
N LYS A 27 -21.05 25.87 -3.01
CA LYS A 27 -21.62 27.19 -3.30
C LYS A 27 -21.01 28.24 -2.36
N PRO A 28 -20.91 29.53 -2.77
CA PRO A 28 -20.60 30.63 -1.86
C PRO A 28 -21.52 30.61 -0.63
N VAL A 29 -20.90 30.58 0.56
CA VAL A 29 -21.58 30.69 1.86
C VAL A 29 -20.75 31.66 2.71
N ASN A 30 -21.45 32.54 3.44
CA ASN A 30 -20.83 33.45 4.41
C ASN A 30 -20.54 32.70 5.72
N ASP A 31 -19.28 32.72 6.15
CA ASP A 31 -18.88 32.45 7.54
C ASP A 31 -19.55 33.50 8.47
N GLU A 32 -19.68 33.20 9.77
CA GLU A 32 -20.14 34.12 10.83
C GLU A 32 -19.48 35.51 10.81
N LYS A 33 -18.26 35.59 10.27
CA LYS A 33 -17.44 36.81 10.17
C LYS A 33 -17.60 37.56 8.85
N GLY A 34 -18.58 37.18 8.01
CA GLY A 34 -18.84 37.77 6.70
C GLY A 34 -17.81 37.43 5.63
N ASN A 35 -17.04 36.35 5.79
CA ASN A 35 -16.10 35.87 4.78
C ASN A 35 -16.76 34.81 3.91
N VAL A 36 -16.53 34.82 2.60
CA VAL A 36 -17.08 33.80 1.69
C VAL A 36 -16.07 32.67 1.52
N SER A 37 -16.52 31.40 1.64
CA SER A 37 -15.63 30.22 1.57
C SER A 37 -16.29 29.02 0.87
N TYR A 38 -15.84 28.70 -0.35
CA TYR A 38 -16.42 27.63 -1.18
C TYR A 38 -15.41 26.87 -2.04
N TYR A 39 -15.78 25.68 -2.51
CA TYR A 39 -14.97 24.79 -3.33
C TYR A 39 -15.54 24.70 -4.75
N GLN A 40 -14.78 25.21 -5.72
CA GLN A 40 -15.06 25.04 -7.15
C GLN A 40 -14.42 23.74 -7.65
N ARG A 41 -15.20 22.83 -8.23
CA ARG A 41 -14.68 21.63 -8.93
C ARG A 41 -14.10 22.04 -10.28
N PHE A 42 -12.97 21.45 -10.69
CA PHE A 42 -12.48 21.56 -12.05
C PHE A 42 -12.77 20.31 -12.88
N THR A 43 -12.90 20.52 -14.18
CA THR A 43 -12.81 19.48 -15.20
C THR A 43 -11.36 19.40 -15.68
N ASN A 44 -10.98 18.28 -16.27
CA ASN A 44 -9.61 18.05 -16.74
C ASN A 44 -9.21 18.93 -17.95
N LYS A 45 -10.18 19.64 -18.53
CA LYS A 45 -9.99 20.66 -19.58
C LYS A 45 -9.60 22.04 -19.01
N ASP A 46 -9.64 22.24 -17.70
CA ASP A 46 -9.15 23.46 -17.06
C ASP A 46 -7.62 23.50 -17.07
N GLN A 47 -7.02 24.60 -17.49
CA GLN A 47 -5.55 24.79 -17.52
C GLN A 47 -4.87 24.50 -16.16
N ARG A 48 -5.57 24.73 -15.04
CA ARG A 48 -5.10 24.44 -13.69
C ARG A 48 -5.07 22.93 -13.40
N ALA A 49 -5.99 22.16 -13.99
CA ALA A 49 -5.98 20.70 -13.96
C ALA A 49 -4.92 20.14 -14.91
N GLU A 50 -4.81 20.68 -16.13
CA GLU A 50 -3.81 20.25 -17.10
C GLU A 50 -2.37 20.38 -16.54
N HIS A 51 -2.02 21.50 -15.90
CA HIS A 51 -0.72 21.67 -15.24
C HIS A 51 -0.46 20.61 -14.13
N TRP A 52 -1.50 20.13 -13.42
CA TRP A 52 -1.33 18.99 -12.50
C TRP A 52 -1.08 17.69 -13.27
N LEU A 53 -1.88 17.40 -14.30
CA LEU A 53 -1.80 16.17 -15.11
C LEU A 53 -0.47 16.05 -15.86
N GLN A 54 0.05 17.15 -16.42
CA GLN A 54 1.38 17.23 -17.04
C GLN A 54 2.49 16.95 -16.02
N ARG A 55 2.49 17.63 -14.86
CA ARG A 55 3.54 17.43 -13.83
C ARG A 55 3.55 16.03 -13.24
N LEU A 56 2.38 15.44 -13.02
CA LEU A 56 2.24 14.07 -12.52
C LEU A 56 2.63 13.05 -13.59
N GLY A 57 2.19 13.26 -14.84
CA GLY A 57 2.49 12.37 -15.96
C GLY A 57 3.98 12.32 -16.28
N LYS A 58 4.69 13.45 -16.22
CA LYS A 58 6.13 13.50 -16.40
C LYS A 58 6.90 12.74 -15.31
N ALA A 59 6.58 12.98 -14.05
CA ALA A 59 7.20 12.26 -12.93
C ALA A 59 6.91 10.75 -12.99
N LEU A 60 5.72 10.36 -13.48
CA LEU A 60 5.36 8.98 -13.72
C LEU A 60 6.09 8.39 -14.93
N ALA A 61 6.29 9.15 -16.02
CA ALA A 61 7.07 8.72 -17.18
C ALA A 61 8.54 8.46 -16.83
N ASP A 62 9.16 9.35 -16.03
CA ASP A 62 10.52 9.14 -15.50
C ASP A 62 10.61 7.88 -14.62
N TYR A 63 9.60 7.63 -13.79
CA TYR A 63 9.50 6.39 -13.01
C TYR A 63 9.35 5.14 -13.90
N LEU A 64 8.46 5.17 -14.89
CA LEU A 64 8.18 4.04 -15.79
C LEU A 64 9.36 3.73 -16.73
N ARG A 65 10.10 4.75 -17.18
CA ARG A 65 11.38 4.56 -17.88
C ARG A 65 12.40 3.87 -16.97
N LYS A 66 12.61 4.37 -15.76
CA LYS A 66 13.65 3.89 -14.83
C LYS A 66 13.39 2.49 -14.25
N TYR A 67 12.14 2.17 -13.92
CA TYR A 67 11.77 0.94 -13.20
C TYR A 67 10.92 -0.03 -14.02
N GLY A 68 10.14 0.46 -14.99
CA GLY A 68 9.32 -0.36 -15.88
C GLY A 68 9.97 -0.72 -17.22
N LYS A 69 11.11 -0.09 -17.57
CA LYS A 69 11.75 -0.16 -18.90
C LYS A 69 10.81 0.25 -20.05
N MET A 70 9.75 1.00 -19.76
CA MET A 70 8.80 1.48 -20.76
C MET A 70 9.34 2.72 -21.46
N ASN A 71 9.41 2.71 -22.79
CA ASN A 71 9.69 3.92 -23.55
C ASN A 71 8.40 4.74 -23.71
N ILE A 72 8.39 5.98 -23.22
CA ILE A 72 7.26 6.89 -23.29
C ILE A 72 7.77 8.17 -23.95
N SER A 73 7.17 8.52 -25.08
CA SER A 73 7.55 9.71 -25.86
C SER A 73 7.10 11.01 -25.17
N LYS A 74 7.73 12.13 -25.51
CA LYS A 74 7.66 13.39 -24.74
C LYS A 74 6.26 14.00 -24.74
N GLU A 75 5.56 13.95 -25.86
CA GLU A 75 4.16 14.36 -26.03
C GLU A 75 3.17 13.57 -25.17
N ASN A 76 3.56 12.36 -24.73
CA ASN A 76 2.79 11.48 -23.86
C ASN A 76 3.23 11.55 -22.38
N GLU A 77 4.12 12.47 -21.98
CA GLU A 77 4.52 12.73 -20.58
C GLU A 77 3.45 13.47 -19.75
N LYS A 78 2.17 13.15 -19.96
CA LYS A 78 1.03 13.71 -19.22
C LYS A 78 0.07 12.59 -18.81
N LEU A 79 -0.63 12.77 -17.69
CA LEU A 79 -1.78 11.93 -17.37
C LEU A 79 -2.95 12.26 -18.31
N VAL A 80 -3.69 11.24 -18.72
CA VAL A 80 -4.97 11.41 -19.45
C VAL A 80 -6.06 11.97 -18.52
N ASP A 81 -6.09 11.46 -17.28
CA ASP A 81 -7.00 11.87 -16.21
C ASP A 81 -6.33 11.62 -14.83
N PHE A 82 -6.92 12.13 -13.76
CA PHE A 82 -6.59 11.67 -12.41
C PHE A 82 -7.08 10.22 -12.20
N PRO A 83 -6.51 9.45 -11.25
CA PRO A 83 -7.05 8.13 -10.91
C PRO A 83 -8.52 8.21 -10.47
N GLU A 84 -9.30 7.16 -10.73
CA GLU A 84 -10.75 7.19 -10.47
C GLU A 84 -11.08 7.55 -9.00
N GLY A 85 -12.08 8.42 -8.81
CA GLY A 85 -12.44 8.96 -7.49
C GLY A 85 -11.54 10.10 -6.98
N TYR A 86 -10.44 10.42 -7.67
CA TYR A 86 -9.69 11.66 -7.42
C TYR A 86 -10.27 12.83 -8.22
N VAL A 87 -10.39 13.99 -7.57
CA VAL A 87 -11.01 15.19 -8.17
C VAL A 87 -10.28 16.45 -7.71
N LEU A 88 -9.91 17.32 -8.66
CA LEU A 88 -9.27 18.59 -8.37
C LEU A 88 -10.31 19.69 -8.06
N TYR A 89 -10.12 20.38 -6.95
CA TYR A 89 -10.91 21.54 -6.54
C TYR A 89 -10.02 22.77 -6.30
N GLN A 90 -10.58 23.95 -6.45
CA GLN A 90 -10.04 25.20 -5.90
C GLN A 90 -10.91 25.64 -4.72
N HIS A 91 -10.29 25.81 -3.55
CA HIS A 91 -10.91 26.49 -2.41
C HIS A 91 -10.74 27.98 -2.62
N ASN A 92 -11.85 28.64 -2.94
CA ASN A 92 -11.97 30.09 -2.98
C ASN A 92 -12.31 30.59 -1.58
N LYS A 93 -11.52 31.54 -1.07
CA LYS A 93 -11.83 32.30 0.13
C LYS A 93 -11.65 33.80 -0.11
N GLU A 94 -12.74 34.53 0.03
CA GLU A 94 -12.78 35.99 0.01
C GLU A 94 -13.02 36.49 1.44
N TYR A 95 -12.29 37.52 1.88
CA TYR A 95 -12.50 38.13 3.20
C TYR A 95 -13.48 39.31 3.10
N LYS A 96 -14.27 39.55 4.16
CA LYS A 96 -15.35 40.55 4.19
C LYS A 96 -14.93 41.93 3.65
N ASP A 97 -13.72 42.36 3.96
CA ASP A 97 -13.19 43.68 3.63
C ASP A 97 -12.67 43.78 2.18
N ASN A 98 -12.80 42.71 1.36
CA ASN A 98 -12.26 42.53 0.01
C ASN A 98 -10.73 42.74 -0.14
N THR A 99 -10.01 42.99 0.94
CA THR A 99 -8.57 43.33 0.92
C THR A 99 -7.68 42.21 0.36
N LYS A 100 -8.11 40.94 0.44
CA LYS A 100 -7.39 39.77 -0.07
C LYS A 100 -8.38 38.69 -0.53
N SER A 101 -8.08 38.04 -1.65
CA SER A 101 -8.72 36.78 -2.06
C SER A 101 -7.67 35.67 -2.12
N ARG A 102 -8.06 34.45 -1.73
CA ARG A 102 -7.16 33.29 -1.70
C ARG A 102 -7.77 32.12 -2.48
N HIS A 103 -6.93 31.52 -3.32
CA HIS A 103 -7.31 30.45 -4.23
C HIS A 103 -6.35 29.25 -4.05
N ASP A 104 -6.61 28.43 -3.03
CA ASP A 104 -5.84 27.19 -2.82
C ASP A 104 -6.34 26.09 -3.75
N ARG A 105 -5.45 25.22 -4.25
CA ARG A 105 -5.83 24.06 -5.07
C ARG A 105 -5.61 22.77 -4.28
N TYR A 106 -6.60 21.90 -4.30
CA TYR A 106 -6.62 20.64 -3.57
C TYR A 106 -7.11 19.50 -4.45
N LEU A 107 -6.27 18.47 -4.61
CA LEU A 107 -6.70 17.20 -5.18
C LEU A 107 -7.28 16.35 -4.03
N TYR A 108 -8.59 16.13 -4.09
CA TYR A 108 -9.32 15.22 -3.21
C TYR A 108 -9.28 13.79 -3.76
N GLY A 109 -9.44 12.83 -2.87
CA GLY A 109 -9.31 11.38 -3.06
C GLY A 109 -9.14 10.76 -1.67
N ALA A 110 -8.38 9.66 -1.54
CA ALA A 110 -8.10 9.05 -0.23
C ALA A 110 -7.58 10.04 0.83
N TYR A 111 -6.86 11.09 0.39
CA TYR A 111 -6.43 12.23 1.20
C TYR A 111 -6.60 13.54 0.43
N LYS A 112 -6.50 14.68 1.12
CA LYS A 112 -6.51 16.03 0.51
C LYS A 112 -5.09 16.54 0.25
N PHE A 113 -4.59 16.29 -0.95
CA PHE A 113 -3.27 16.72 -1.42
C PHE A 113 -3.31 18.19 -1.87
N ARG A 114 -2.33 19.00 -1.47
CA ARG A 114 -2.24 20.45 -1.72
C ARG A 114 -1.36 20.82 -2.93
N SER A 115 -0.57 19.87 -3.43
CA SER A 115 0.26 20.08 -4.62
C SER A 115 0.50 18.76 -5.37
N PRO A 116 0.90 18.82 -6.67
CA PRO A 116 1.34 17.63 -7.40
C PRO A 116 2.45 16.87 -6.68
N LYS A 117 3.35 17.58 -5.97
CA LYS A 117 4.53 16.97 -5.32
C LYS A 117 4.19 16.17 -4.06
N GLU A 118 3.09 16.50 -3.38
CA GLU A 118 2.58 15.69 -2.27
C GLU A 118 1.90 14.41 -2.78
N PHE A 119 1.28 14.46 -3.97
CA PHE A 119 0.58 13.33 -4.58
C PHE A 119 1.48 12.40 -5.41
N GLU A 120 2.52 12.92 -6.05
CA GLU A 120 3.52 12.17 -6.84
C GLU A 120 3.98 10.83 -6.20
N PRO A 121 4.43 10.77 -4.92
CA PRO A 121 4.82 9.50 -4.29
C PRO A 121 3.64 8.54 -4.03
N HIS A 122 2.40 9.05 -3.94
CA HIS A 122 1.18 8.23 -3.81
C HIS A 122 0.75 7.66 -5.17
N LEU A 123 0.81 8.48 -6.23
CA LEU A 123 0.55 8.06 -7.60
C LEU A 123 1.50 6.94 -8.05
N ILE A 124 2.80 7.09 -7.76
CA ILE A 124 3.81 6.05 -8.03
C ILE A 124 3.48 4.76 -7.26
N TRP A 125 3.04 4.87 -6.00
CA TRP A 125 2.63 3.72 -5.19
C TRP A 125 1.40 2.99 -5.74
N LEU A 126 0.38 3.72 -6.22
CA LEU A 126 -0.77 3.15 -6.92
C LEU A 126 -0.34 2.37 -8.17
N VAL A 127 0.44 2.99 -9.05
CA VAL A 127 0.92 2.36 -10.30
C VAL A 127 1.82 1.14 -10.04
N SER A 128 2.57 1.15 -8.93
CA SER A 128 3.36 0.02 -8.44
C SER A 128 2.52 -1.17 -7.97
N GLY A 129 1.19 -1.10 -7.99
CA GLY A 129 0.31 -2.13 -7.44
C GLY A 129 0.30 -2.15 -5.92
N GLN A 130 0.56 -1.00 -5.29
CA GLN A 130 0.55 -0.80 -3.84
C GLN A 130 1.53 -1.72 -3.05
N VAL A 131 2.48 -2.40 -3.71
CA VAL A 131 3.27 -3.50 -3.13
C VAL A 131 4.27 -3.07 -2.05
N ASN A 132 4.71 -1.81 -2.07
CA ASN A 132 5.65 -1.21 -1.11
C ASN A 132 4.92 -0.24 -0.16
N ASN A 133 5.59 0.24 0.89
CA ASN A 133 5.06 1.33 1.72
C ASN A 133 4.94 2.63 0.89
N CYS A 134 3.79 3.30 0.96
CA CYS A 134 3.55 4.55 0.24
C CYS A 134 4.34 5.71 0.85
N LYS A 135 5.23 6.33 0.07
CA LYS A 135 6.13 7.40 0.55
C LYS A 135 5.48 8.79 0.66
N CYS A 136 4.15 8.90 0.54
CA CYS A 136 3.46 10.19 0.63
C CYS A 136 3.35 10.67 2.10
N VAL A 137 3.16 11.98 2.27
CA VAL A 137 3.11 12.62 3.59
C VAL A 137 1.89 12.25 4.45
N TYR A 138 0.94 11.50 3.89
CA TYR A 138 -0.28 11.06 4.57
C TYR A 138 -0.19 9.60 5.02
N CYS A 139 0.17 8.68 4.11
CA CYS A 139 0.28 7.25 4.41
C CYS A 139 1.34 6.93 5.48
N ASN A 140 2.50 7.60 5.44
CA ASN A 140 3.55 7.41 6.45
C ASN A 140 3.17 7.95 7.84
N ASN A 141 2.26 8.93 7.91
CA ASN A 141 1.80 9.55 9.16
C ASN A 141 0.47 8.96 9.66
N SER A 142 0.13 7.74 9.24
CA SER A 142 -1.20 7.12 9.45
C SER A 142 -1.48 6.67 10.90
N SER A 143 -0.64 7.00 11.88
CA SER A 143 -0.92 6.90 13.32
C SER A 143 -1.88 7.99 13.85
N ARG A 144 -2.83 8.41 13.00
CA ARG A 144 -4.08 9.11 13.35
C ARG A 144 -5.00 9.18 12.13
N GLY A 145 -6.24 8.71 12.29
CA GLY A 145 -7.29 8.85 11.28
C GLY A 145 -7.78 10.31 11.14
N ILE A 146 -8.63 10.52 10.13
CA ILE A 146 -9.47 11.71 9.84
C ILE A 146 -9.21 12.90 10.79
N ASN A 147 -8.27 13.77 10.44
CA ASN A 147 -8.05 15.02 11.16
C ASN A 147 -8.01 16.20 10.19
N ASN A 148 -8.96 17.12 10.35
CA ASN A 148 -8.96 18.40 9.64
C ASN A 148 -7.70 19.19 9.95
N GLY A 149 -7.27 20.02 9.00
CA GLY A 149 -5.89 20.49 8.91
C GLY A 149 -5.40 21.24 10.15
N LYS A 150 -4.59 20.58 10.99
CA LYS A 150 -3.79 21.27 11.99
C LYS A 150 -2.79 22.19 11.28
N ARG A 151 -2.99 23.49 11.52
CA ARG A 151 -2.12 24.59 11.15
C ARG A 151 -0.76 24.36 11.83
N LYS A 152 0.37 24.53 11.12
CA LYS A 152 1.63 24.76 11.83
C LYS A 152 1.49 26.11 12.51
N GLU A 153 1.54 26.11 13.84
CA GLU A 153 1.65 27.33 14.63
C GLU A 153 2.94 28.03 14.21
N SER A 154 2.84 29.30 13.82
CA SER A 154 3.99 30.09 13.42
C SER A 154 4.36 31.01 14.58
N THR A 155 5.18 30.50 15.51
CA THR A 155 5.86 31.36 16.49
C THR A 155 6.68 32.37 15.70
N LEU A 156 6.39 33.67 15.88
CA LEU A 156 7.25 34.71 15.33
C LEU A 156 8.45 34.86 16.26
N GLU A 157 9.64 34.82 15.69
CA GLU A 157 10.72 35.70 16.13
C GLU A 157 11.62 36.05 14.94
N LYS A 158 12.25 37.22 14.99
CA LYS A 158 12.95 37.85 13.86
C LYS A 158 14.40 38.18 14.23
N THR A 159 15.34 37.65 13.46
CA THR A 159 16.61 38.29 13.08
C THR A 159 17.08 37.56 11.80
N ILE A 160 17.17 38.15 10.61
CA ILE A 160 17.90 39.34 10.12
C ILE A 160 19.38 39.03 9.88
N ASN A 161 19.82 39.31 8.64
CA ASN A 161 21.15 39.11 8.04
C ASN A 161 21.58 37.64 7.83
N ASP A 162 22.44 37.28 6.85
CA ASP A 162 23.09 38.12 5.82
C ASP A 162 23.18 37.43 4.43
N ARG A 163 23.92 38.07 3.52
CA ARG A 163 24.00 37.95 2.06
C ARG A 163 25.21 37.09 1.62
N SER A 164 25.18 36.57 0.38
CA SER A 164 26.37 36.03 -0.35
C SER A 164 26.91 34.67 0.17
N THR A 165 27.69 33.83 -0.54
CA THR A 165 28.10 33.74 -1.97
C THR A 165 28.56 32.30 -2.35
N LYS A 166 28.68 32.03 -3.66
CA LYS A 166 29.58 31.05 -4.35
C LYS A 166 30.13 29.81 -3.59
N LYS A 167 29.66 28.62 -4.01
CA LYS A 167 30.40 27.59 -4.81
C LYS A 167 31.89 27.34 -4.49
N ILE A 168 32.24 26.10 -4.10
CA ILE A 168 33.45 25.34 -4.50
C ILE A 168 33.24 23.81 -4.28
N LYS A 169 34.15 22.95 -4.77
CA LYS A 169 34.10 21.47 -4.81
C LYS A 169 35.36 20.84 -4.15
N ASN A 170 35.41 19.49 -4.19
CA ASN A 170 36.54 18.55 -4.05
C ASN A 170 36.58 17.87 -2.66
N ASP A 171 36.60 16.54 -2.52
CA ASP A 171 37.54 15.50 -3.00
C ASP A 171 38.87 15.54 -2.22
N SER A 172 39.49 14.42 -1.80
CA SER A 172 39.08 12.99 -1.77
C SER A 172 39.20 12.45 -0.30
N GLU A 173 39.48 11.21 0.11
CA GLU A 173 39.97 9.95 -0.51
C GLU A 173 39.36 8.72 0.24
N ALA A 174 40.06 7.57 0.31
CA ALA A 174 39.52 6.28 0.73
C ALA A 174 40.41 5.52 1.76
N LYS A 175 39.81 4.51 2.41
CA LYS A 175 40.51 3.29 2.85
C LYS A 175 39.64 2.05 2.54
N LYS A 176 40.25 1.04 1.92
CA LYS A 176 39.65 -0.28 1.64
C LYS A 176 40.11 -1.29 2.69
N ILE A 177 39.24 -2.23 3.06
CA ILE A 177 39.58 -3.60 3.46
C ILE A 177 38.55 -4.53 2.77
N GLU A 178 38.96 -5.75 2.44
CA GLU A 178 38.25 -6.71 1.57
C GLU A 178 37.12 -7.44 2.33
N VAL A 179 35.91 -7.54 1.77
CA VAL A 179 35.40 -8.58 0.84
C VAL A 179 35.41 -9.99 1.44
N GLU A 180 34.27 -10.41 1.98
CA GLU A 180 33.78 -11.79 1.88
C GLU A 180 32.37 -11.80 1.27
N ASN A 181 32.05 -12.88 0.53
CA ASN A 181 30.92 -12.92 -0.38
C ASN A 181 29.77 -13.79 0.16
N VAL A 182 28.72 -13.17 0.71
CA VAL A 182 27.44 -13.84 0.97
C VAL A 182 26.31 -13.12 0.23
N ASN A 183 26.31 -13.28 -1.09
CA ASN A 183 25.22 -12.82 -1.96
C ASN A 183 23.96 -13.69 -1.79
N LYS A 184 23.21 -13.43 -0.72
CA LYS A 184 21.77 -13.72 -0.64
C LYS A 184 21.05 -12.42 -0.31
N PRO A 185 20.08 -11.95 -1.14
CA PRO A 185 19.30 -10.78 -0.79
C PRO A 185 18.54 -11.08 0.51
N LYS A 186 18.85 -10.32 1.58
CA LYS A 186 18.08 -10.35 2.83
C LYS A 186 16.70 -9.76 2.55
N PHE A 187 15.78 -10.60 2.07
CA PHE A 187 14.37 -10.26 1.92
C PHE A 187 13.87 -9.72 3.26
N ALA A 188 13.64 -8.41 3.35
CA ALA A 188 12.89 -7.82 4.45
C ALA A 188 11.58 -8.59 4.57
N LYS A 189 11.31 -9.18 5.75
CA LYS A 189 10.25 -10.17 5.95
C LYS A 189 8.87 -9.52 5.75
N THR A 190 8.42 -9.47 4.50
CA THR A 190 7.15 -8.86 4.08
C THR A 190 6.01 -9.38 4.95
N LEU A 191 5.25 -8.46 5.54
CA LEU A 191 4.06 -8.81 6.29
C LEU A 191 2.93 -9.07 5.29
N TYR A 192 2.14 -10.11 5.55
CA TYR A 192 0.94 -10.37 4.77
C TYR A 192 -0.13 -9.29 5.03
N ARG A 193 -1.11 -9.16 4.14
CA ARG A 193 -2.10 -8.07 4.14
C ARG A 193 -3.52 -8.58 4.42
N ARG A 194 -4.38 -7.70 4.94
CA ARG A 194 -5.83 -7.95 4.97
C ARG A 194 -6.34 -8.24 3.55
N GLY A 195 -7.11 -9.32 3.42
CA GLY A 195 -7.63 -9.83 2.14
C GLY A 195 -6.70 -10.79 1.39
N GLU A 196 -5.44 -10.97 1.81
CA GLU A 196 -4.58 -12.00 1.20
C GLU A 196 -5.00 -13.41 1.63
N ILE A 197 -4.99 -14.33 0.66
CA ILE A 197 -5.10 -15.76 0.88
C ILE A 197 -3.71 -16.31 1.25
N VAL A 198 -3.64 -17.05 2.35
CA VAL A 198 -2.42 -17.68 2.86
C VAL A 198 -2.67 -19.14 3.18
N MET A 199 -1.60 -19.93 3.18
CA MET A 199 -1.60 -21.31 3.67
C MET A 199 -1.19 -21.33 5.13
N VAL A 200 -2.14 -21.67 6.00
CA VAL A 200 -1.97 -21.79 7.45
C VAL A 200 -1.48 -23.20 7.77
N ASN A 201 -0.34 -23.33 8.44
CA ASN A 201 0.14 -24.61 8.95
C ASN A 201 -0.64 -25.01 10.20
N LEU A 202 -1.57 -25.96 10.07
CA LEU A 202 -2.52 -26.30 11.14
C LEU A 202 -1.83 -26.78 12.43
N ASN A 203 -0.75 -27.56 12.32
CA ASN A 203 0.10 -27.99 13.46
C ASN A 203 0.66 -26.83 14.32
N LYS A 204 0.82 -25.62 13.76
CA LYS A 204 1.38 -24.44 14.45
C LYS A 204 0.32 -23.44 14.94
N THR A 205 -0.93 -23.86 15.00
CA THR A 205 -2.05 -23.02 15.49
C THR A 205 -2.27 -23.12 17.00
N GLY A 206 -1.77 -24.18 17.65
CA GLY A 206 -2.01 -24.45 19.07
C GLY A 206 -3.44 -24.93 19.39
N LYS A 207 -4.20 -25.39 18.40
CA LYS A 207 -5.58 -25.89 18.56
C LYS A 207 -5.62 -27.41 18.53
N ALA A 208 -6.35 -28.02 19.46
CA ALA A 208 -6.45 -29.49 19.57
C ALA A 208 -7.20 -30.13 18.39
N HIS A 209 -8.33 -29.54 17.97
CA HIS A 209 -9.16 -30.07 16.87
C HIS A 209 -8.44 -30.04 15.52
N HIS A 210 -7.49 -29.13 15.31
CA HIS A 210 -6.62 -29.14 14.13
C HIS A 210 -5.69 -30.37 14.10
N THR A 211 -5.16 -30.79 15.26
CA THR A 211 -4.35 -32.01 15.37
C THR A 211 -5.18 -33.25 15.09
N GLU A 212 -6.45 -33.24 15.50
CA GLU A 212 -7.42 -34.31 15.24
C GLU A 212 -7.78 -34.42 13.75
N LEU A 213 -8.11 -33.30 13.09
CA LEU A 213 -8.35 -33.24 11.64
C LEU A 213 -7.19 -33.83 10.81
N ILE A 214 -5.95 -33.56 11.21
CA ILE A 214 -4.73 -34.06 10.55
C ILE A 214 -4.55 -35.57 10.74
N ARG A 215 -4.94 -36.12 11.90
CA ARG A 215 -4.85 -37.56 12.15
C ARG A 215 -5.91 -38.29 11.33
N ASN A 216 -7.17 -37.86 11.44
CA ASN A 216 -8.29 -38.49 10.75
C ASN A 216 -8.11 -38.47 9.22
N SER A 217 -7.51 -37.41 8.65
CA SER A 217 -7.21 -37.36 7.20
C SER A 217 -6.10 -38.31 6.74
N SER A 218 -5.19 -38.67 7.64
CA SER A 218 -4.04 -39.52 7.35
C SER A 218 -4.43 -41.00 7.24
N ASP A 219 -5.44 -41.42 8.00
CA ASP A 219 -5.84 -42.84 8.10
C ASP A 219 -6.81 -43.28 6.98
N GLU A 220 -7.64 -42.37 6.43
CA GLU A 220 -8.69 -42.76 5.47
C GLU A 220 -8.33 -42.64 3.98
N ASN A 221 -7.50 -41.66 3.57
CA ASN A 221 -7.43 -41.25 2.14
C ASN A 221 -6.02 -40.89 1.58
N ASP A 222 -4.93 -41.08 2.32
CA ASP A 222 -3.57 -40.56 1.97
C ASP A 222 -3.54 -39.03 1.74
N ILE A 223 -4.42 -38.29 2.45
CA ILE A 223 -4.52 -36.83 2.34
C ILE A 223 -3.79 -36.16 3.52
N SER A 224 -2.75 -35.40 3.18
CA SER A 224 -1.90 -34.72 4.17
C SER A 224 -2.36 -33.27 4.43
N ILE A 225 -3.30 -33.07 5.36
CA ILE A 225 -3.93 -31.77 5.65
C ILE A 225 -3.05 -30.87 6.58
N PHE A 226 -1.74 -30.82 6.33
CA PHE A 226 -0.82 -29.99 7.14
C PHE A 226 -0.95 -28.48 6.87
N TYR A 227 -1.55 -28.09 5.75
CA TYR A 227 -1.68 -26.69 5.32
C TYR A 227 -3.09 -26.39 4.81
N TRP A 228 -3.78 -25.43 5.42
CA TRP A 228 -5.16 -25.06 5.10
C TRP A 228 -5.28 -23.64 4.54
N PRO A 229 -6.16 -23.38 3.56
CA PRO A 229 -6.42 -22.02 3.08
C PRO A 229 -7.08 -21.13 4.14
N GLY A 230 -6.59 -19.91 4.29
CA GLY A 230 -7.23 -18.89 5.10
C GLY A 230 -7.08 -17.48 4.53
N VAL A 231 -8.04 -16.61 4.85
CA VAL A 231 -8.06 -15.19 4.45
C VAL A 231 -7.74 -14.32 5.65
N ILE A 232 -6.76 -13.42 5.52
CA ILE A 232 -6.38 -12.52 6.60
C ILE A 232 -7.44 -11.42 6.77
N LEU A 233 -8.03 -11.34 7.95
CA LEU A 233 -9.01 -10.32 8.34
C LEU A 233 -8.32 -9.07 8.90
N GLU A 234 -7.24 -9.23 9.66
CA GLU A 234 -6.60 -8.17 10.43
C GLU A 234 -5.13 -8.50 10.73
N THR A 235 -4.29 -7.46 10.90
CA THR A 235 -2.87 -7.60 11.24
C THR A 235 -2.53 -6.69 12.42
N SER A 236 -1.99 -7.24 13.49
CA SER A 236 -1.54 -6.49 14.67
C SER A 236 -0.03 -6.62 14.87
N LYS A 237 0.56 -5.63 15.55
CA LYS A 237 1.99 -5.61 15.91
C LYS A 237 2.10 -5.41 17.42
N VAL A 238 2.85 -6.29 18.08
CA VAL A 238 3.13 -6.22 19.51
C VAL A 238 4.62 -5.91 19.69
N PRO A 239 5.02 -4.87 20.44
CA PRO A 239 6.42 -4.64 20.75
C PRO A 239 6.93 -5.79 21.63
N ILE A 240 8.12 -6.29 21.31
CA ILE A 240 8.86 -7.23 22.15
C ILE A 240 9.75 -6.39 23.07
N THR A 241 9.53 -6.47 24.38
CA THR A 241 10.53 -6.11 25.37
C THR A 241 11.50 -7.28 25.52
N ASP A 242 12.80 -7.02 25.39
CA ASP A 242 13.81 -8.08 25.32
C ASP A 242 13.79 -9.01 26.54
N ASN A 243 13.46 -10.30 26.31
CA ASN A 243 13.82 -11.43 27.17
C ASN A 243 13.56 -12.82 26.54
N MET A 244 13.46 -12.92 25.20
CA MET A 244 13.58 -14.19 24.48
C MET A 244 14.27 -14.00 23.13
N SER A 245 15.25 -14.86 22.83
CA SER A 245 15.92 -14.94 21.54
C SER A 245 15.01 -15.60 20.49
N ASP A 246 14.58 -14.84 19.49
CA ASP A 246 13.79 -15.34 18.36
C ASP A 246 14.28 -14.69 17.05
N ASP A 247 14.72 -15.52 16.09
CA ASP A 247 15.24 -15.15 14.75
C ASP A 247 14.21 -14.46 13.82
N THR A 248 13.12 -13.93 14.37
CA THR A 248 12.10 -13.16 13.66
C THR A 248 12.15 -11.66 13.91
N ALA A 249 13.10 -11.17 14.70
CA ALA A 249 13.39 -9.75 14.82
C ALA A 249 13.63 -9.07 13.45
N SER A 250 12.96 -7.95 13.22
CA SER A 250 13.19 -7.05 12.09
C SER A 250 13.55 -5.69 12.65
N ALA A 251 14.86 -5.40 12.72
CA ALA A 251 15.33 -4.06 13.07
C ALA A 251 14.83 -3.03 12.05
N ASN A 252 14.35 -1.88 12.52
CA ASN A 252 14.06 -0.73 11.67
C ASN A 252 15.33 0.13 11.54
N SER A 253 15.38 1.00 10.52
CA SER A 253 16.48 1.94 10.25
C SER A 253 16.58 3.10 11.24
N ASP A 254 15.70 3.14 12.22
CA ASP A 254 15.45 4.30 13.08
C ASP A 254 15.97 3.95 14.47
N GLY A 255 16.84 4.80 15.05
CA GLY A 255 17.78 4.46 16.12
C GLY A 255 17.21 4.19 17.53
N CYS A 256 16.10 3.47 17.64
CA CYS A 256 15.53 2.97 18.89
C CYS A 256 15.11 1.51 18.72
N GLY A 257 15.76 0.59 19.45
CA GLY A 257 15.80 -0.85 19.16
C GLY A 257 14.52 -1.67 19.40
N ILE A 258 13.33 -1.06 19.35
CA ILE A 258 12.07 -1.77 19.63
C ILE A 258 11.76 -2.77 18.50
N ILE A 259 11.90 -4.06 18.81
CA ILE A 259 11.52 -5.17 17.93
C ILE A 259 9.99 -5.35 18.01
N TYR A 260 9.33 -5.65 16.88
CA TYR A 260 7.88 -5.89 16.84
C TYR A 260 7.55 -7.27 16.27
N LYS A 261 6.76 -8.07 16.99
CA LYS A 261 6.19 -9.32 16.50
C LYS A 261 4.83 -9.04 15.82
N ALA A 262 4.64 -9.60 14.63
CA ALA A 262 3.40 -9.45 13.86
C ALA A 262 2.50 -10.68 14.01
N TYR A 263 1.23 -10.43 14.33
CA TYR A 263 0.16 -11.42 14.42
C TYR A 263 -0.92 -11.15 13.39
N TYR A 264 -1.57 -12.22 12.95
CA TYR A 264 -2.56 -12.23 11.87
C TYR A 264 -3.84 -12.88 12.39
N LYS A 265 -4.96 -12.18 12.27
CA LYS A 265 -6.30 -12.73 12.48
C LYS A 265 -6.80 -13.27 11.15
N ILE A 266 -7.13 -14.55 11.09
CA ILE A 266 -7.35 -15.28 9.83
C ILE A 266 -8.63 -16.08 9.94
N HIS A 267 -9.49 -15.96 8.94
CA HIS A 267 -10.61 -16.87 8.75
C HIS A 267 -10.13 -18.09 7.96
N LEU A 268 -10.30 -19.30 8.50
CA LEU A 268 -10.05 -20.53 7.75
C LEU A 268 -11.25 -20.82 6.86
N LEU A 269 -11.02 -21.04 5.56
CA LEU A 269 -12.10 -21.33 4.60
C LEU A 269 -12.73 -22.69 4.92
N GLU A 270 -14.04 -22.83 4.73
CA GLU A 270 -14.89 -24.00 5.08
C GLU A 270 -14.92 -24.43 6.56
N LEU A 271 -13.84 -24.27 7.34
CA LEU A 271 -13.79 -24.57 8.77
C LEU A 271 -14.56 -23.56 9.64
N SER A 272 -15.10 -22.50 9.05
CA SER A 272 -15.95 -21.46 9.68
C SER A 272 -15.33 -20.69 10.86
N GLU A 273 -14.08 -20.99 11.25
CA GLU A 273 -13.43 -20.41 12.43
C GLU A 273 -12.54 -19.20 12.12
N VAL A 274 -12.16 -18.48 13.17
CA VAL A 274 -11.20 -17.37 13.12
C VAL A 274 -10.09 -17.58 14.14
N ILE A 275 -8.86 -17.70 13.65
CA ILE A 275 -7.66 -17.93 14.45
C ILE A 275 -6.79 -16.66 14.53
N GLN A 276 -5.91 -16.58 15.52
CA GLN A 276 -4.84 -15.59 15.59
C GLN A 276 -3.48 -16.29 15.69
N VAL A 277 -2.60 -16.07 14.72
CA VAL A 277 -1.31 -16.77 14.58
C VAL A 277 -0.17 -15.81 14.18
N ASP A 278 1.08 -16.25 14.35
CA ASP A 278 2.26 -15.46 13.95
C ASP A 278 2.73 -15.77 12.51
N ARG A 279 3.72 -15.01 12.02
CA ARG A 279 4.26 -15.16 10.66
C ARG A 279 4.94 -16.52 10.38
N LYS A 280 5.37 -17.29 11.40
CA LYS A 280 6.01 -18.62 11.27
C LYS A 280 5.01 -19.73 10.95
N THR A 281 3.72 -19.47 11.19
CA THR A 281 2.59 -20.37 10.89
C THR A 281 2.08 -20.23 9.45
N LEU A 282 2.53 -19.23 8.70
CA LEU A 282 1.94 -18.82 7.42
C LEU A 282 2.90 -18.91 6.23
N LEU A 283 2.43 -19.49 5.14
CA LEU A 283 3.06 -19.42 3.81
C LEU A 283 2.17 -18.64 2.81
N PRO A 284 2.73 -18.01 1.77
CA PRO A 284 1.94 -17.46 0.68
C PRO A 284 1.15 -18.56 -0.04
N TRP A 285 -0.05 -18.25 -0.55
CA TRP A 285 -0.90 -19.19 -1.33
C TRP A 285 -0.12 -20.02 -2.38
N LEU A 286 0.78 -19.37 -3.13
CA LEU A 286 1.55 -20.00 -4.21
C LEU A 286 2.80 -20.79 -3.76
N ALA A 287 3.11 -20.84 -2.47
CA ALA A 287 4.26 -21.61 -1.96
C ALA A 287 4.00 -23.11 -1.90
N CYS A 288 2.73 -23.52 -2.01
CA CYS A 288 2.28 -24.90 -1.92
C CYS A 288 1.84 -25.39 -3.32
N LYS A 289 2.32 -26.57 -3.75
CA LYS A 289 2.03 -27.11 -5.09
C LYS A 289 0.78 -27.98 -5.09
N LYS A 290 -0.19 -27.65 -5.95
CA LYS A 290 -1.39 -28.47 -6.14
C LYS A 290 -1.01 -29.86 -6.66
N GLU A 291 -1.08 -30.87 -5.80
CA GLU A 291 -0.96 -32.27 -6.17
C GLU A 291 -2.36 -32.86 -6.29
N ILE A 292 -2.91 -32.87 -7.51
CA ILE A 292 -4.19 -33.53 -7.80
C ILE A 292 -3.91 -35.03 -7.98
N PRO A 293 -4.53 -35.93 -7.20
CA PRO A 293 -4.32 -37.37 -7.36
C PRO A 293 -4.70 -37.85 -8.76
N LYS A 294 -3.87 -38.72 -9.36
CA LYS A 294 -4.09 -39.25 -10.72
C LYS A 294 -5.42 -40.02 -10.85
N SER A 295 -5.90 -40.62 -9.76
CA SER A 295 -7.22 -41.27 -9.68
C SER A 295 -8.37 -40.34 -10.05
N PHE A 296 -8.28 -39.05 -9.69
CA PHE A 296 -9.33 -38.07 -9.98
C PHE A 296 -9.39 -37.68 -11.47
N ILE A 297 -8.30 -37.85 -12.22
CA ILE A 297 -8.21 -37.51 -13.65
C ILE A 297 -8.86 -38.59 -14.54
N ASN A 298 -8.87 -39.86 -14.10
CA ASN A 298 -9.43 -40.96 -14.89
C ASN A 298 -10.96 -41.10 -14.78
N ASN A 299 -11.59 -40.52 -13.76
CA ASN A 299 -13.03 -40.66 -13.51
C ASN A 299 -13.86 -39.65 -14.33
N ASN A 300 -13.94 -39.86 -15.64
CA ASN A 300 -14.82 -39.12 -16.58
C ASN A 300 -16.34 -39.39 -16.39
N LYS A 301 -16.78 -39.58 -15.14
CA LYS A 301 -18.17 -39.63 -14.68
C LYS A 301 -18.29 -38.94 -13.32
N LEU A 302 -18.00 -37.65 -13.24
CA LEU A 302 -18.49 -36.85 -12.12
C LEU A 302 -20.02 -36.74 -12.24
N GLY A 303 -20.71 -37.56 -11.44
CA GLY A 303 -22.09 -37.29 -11.07
C GLY A 303 -22.20 -35.90 -10.44
N LYS A 304 -23.36 -35.29 -10.58
CA LYS A 304 -23.63 -33.95 -10.06
C LYS A 304 -23.55 -33.98 -8.52
N TYR A 305 -22.89 -32.98 -7.93
CA TYR A 305 -22.78 -32.74 -6.48
C TYR A 305 -21.85 -33.69 -5.68
N ASP A 306 -20.54 -33.39 -5.70
CA ASP A 306 -19.77 -33.36 -4.45
C ASP A 306 -18.71 -32.24 -4.51
N LEU A 307 -19.07 -31.08 -3.95
CA LEU A 307 -18.16 -29.92 -3.85
C LEU A 307 -17.28 -29.98 -2.59
N ASN A 308 -17.66 -30.76 -1.58
CA ASN A 308 -16.93 -30.89 -0.33
C ASN A 308 -15.63 -31.68 -0.57
N LEU A 309 -15.71 -32.74 -1.39
CA LEU A 309 -14.56 -33.56 -1.77
C LEU A 309 -13.51 -32.81 -2.62
N PHE A 310 -13.87 -31.67 -3.23
CA PHE A 310 -12.96 -30.92 -4.12
C PHE A 310 -11.95 -30.05 -3.37
N PHE A 311 -12.15 -29.80 -2.07
CA PHE A 311 -11.32 -28.90 -1.26
C PHE A 311 -10.52 -29.55 -0.12
N SER A 312 -10.68 -30.85 0.15
CA SER A 312 -9.88 -31.57 1.16
C SER A 312 -8.44 -31.86 0.68
N PHE A 313 -8.23 -32.05 -0.62
CA PHE A 313 -6.97 -32.55 -1.22
C PHE A 313 -5.88 -31.47 -1.42
N PHE A 314 -5.26 -30.97 -0.33
CA PHE A 314 -4.34 -29.84 -0.47
C PHE A 314 -2.99 -29.88 0.28
N PHE A 315 -1.94 -30.15 -0.51
CA PHE A 315 -0.55 -29.66 -0.44
C PHE A 315 0.51 -30.44 0.37
N LYS A 316 1.28 -31.28 -0.35
CA LYS A 316 2.57 -31.82 0.12
C LYS A 316 3.69 -30.77 0.01
N LYS A 317 4.58 -30.72 1.02
CA LYS A 317 5.77 -29.85 1.00
C LYS A 317 6.95 -30.62 0.41
N LYS A 318 7.58 -30.09 -0.64
CA LYS A 318 8.89 -30.58 -1.09
C LYS A 318 9.98 -30.15 -0.10
N ILE A 319 10.82 -31.10 0.32
CA ILE A 319 12.06 -30.87 1.10
C ILE A 319 13.14 -30.35 0.15
#